data_AF-A0A2E7EY51-F1
#
_entry.id   AF-A0A2E7EY51-F1
#
_cell.length_a   1.000
_cell.length_b   1.000
_cell.length_c   1.000
_cell.angle_alpha   90.00
_cell.angle_beta   90.00
_cell.angle_gamma   90.00
#
_symmetry.space_group_name_H-M   'P 1'
#
loop_
_entity.id
_entity.type
_entity.pdbx_description
1 polymer ?
#
loop_
_entity_poly.entity_id
_entity_poly.type
_entity_poly.pdbx_seq_one_letter_code
_entity_poly.pdbx_strand_id
1 'polypeptide(L)'
;MSPSKILIGQFLIVLTIIVATLWGATQWVAHTFGYQPALGRPWFIWGEVPVYRPWRLFQWWYAYEAYAPDVFARGGAIAASGGLLGILAAVVGSVWRSRWEKRVTTYGSARWAEKRDLVRAKLLGGDGVFLGRWKGQYLRHDGPEHVLAFAPTRSGKGVGLVVPTLLSWTGSAVVHDIKGENWDLTSGWRSGFGTCLRFDPTDARSPRFNPLMEVRKGAGEVRDVQNIADILVDPEGSLERRNHWEKTGHALLVGVILHVLYADEDKTLAGCARFLSDPSRTFEKTLQVMLKTKHVREGDGTRTVHPVVAQAARELLNKSENERSGVLGLLPEKWSII
;
A
#
# COMPACT_ATOMS: atom_id res chain seq x y z
N MET A 1 17.70 15.57 13.30
CA MET A 1 18.38 15.84 14.60
C MET A 1 19.68 16.57 14.28
N SER A 2 19.96 17.73 14.89
CA SER A 2 21.10 18.57 14.47
C SER A 2 22.44 17.97 14.91
N PRO A 3 23.48 17.97 14.05
CA PRO A 3 24.82 17.49 14.38
C PRO A 3 25.43 18.18 15.62
N SER A 4 25.05 19.43 15.87
CA SER A 4 25.56 20.28 16.95
C SER A 4 25.23 19.79 18.36
N LYS A 5 24.04 19.21 18.60
CA LYS A 5 23.64 18.79 19.95
C LYS A 5 24.42 17.58 20.47
N ILE A 6 24.96 16.76 19.57
CA ILE A 6 25.59 15.47 19.91
C ILE A 6 27.11 15.63 20.11
N LEU A 7 27.75 16.58 19.41
CA LEU A 7 29.16 16.97 19.65
C LEU A 7 29.37 17.57 21.04
N ILE A 8 28.38 18.32 21.54
CA ILE A 8 28.41 18.89 22.89
C ILE A 8 28.45 17.78 23.95
N GLY A 9 27.69 16.69 23.78
CA GLY A 9 27.68 15.57 24.71
C GLY A 9 29.04 14.86 24.83
N GLN A 10 29.70 14.60 23.71
CA GLN A 10 31.02 13.98 23.71
C GLN A 10 32.10 14.90 24.28
N PHE A 11 32.05 16.19 23.94
CA PHE A 11 32.93 17.19 24.52
C PHE A 11 32.81 17.24 26.05
N LEU A 12 31.58 17.22 26.57
CA LEU A 12 31.32 17.20 28.01
C LEU A 12 31.90 15.94 28.67
N ILE A 13 31.74 14.75 28.08
CA ILE A 13 32.30 13.50 28.62
C ILE A 13 33.83 13.58 28.72
N VAL A 14 34.51 14.03 27.65
CA VAL A 14 35.97 14.16 27.64
C VAL A 14 36.43 15.18 28.68
N LEU A 15 35.77 16.33 28.77
CA LEU A 15 36.07 17.36 29.75
C LEU A 15 35.89 16.85 31.19
N THR A 16 34.82 16.10 31.46
CA THR A 16 34.57 15.50 32.78
C THR A 16 35.68 14.51 33.17
N ILE A 17 36.13 13.67 32.23
CA ILE A 17 37.24 12.73 32.47
C ILE A 17 38.50 13.49 32.87
N ILE A 18 38.88 14.51 32.09
CA ILE A 18 40.10 15.30 32.34
C ILE A 18 40.03 16.03 33.69
N VAL A 19 38.89 16.64 34.01
CA VAL A 19 38.71 17.34 35.29
C VAL A 19 38.74 16.35 36.45
N ALA A 20 38.12 15.17 36.31
CA ALA A 20 38.09 14.16 37.36
C ALA A 20 39.47 13.57 37.65
N THR A 21 40.28 13.27 36.63
CA THR A 21 41.64 12.76 36.84
C THR A 21 42.58 13.82 37.41
N LEU A 22 42.46 15.08 36.97
CA LEU A 22 43.20 16.20 37.55
C LEU A 22 42.82 16.43 39.02
N TRP A 23 41.54 16.32 39.34
CA TRP A 23 41.07 16.46 40.71
C TRP A 23 41.53 15.29 41.58
N GLY A 24 41.47 14.06 41.05
CA GLY A 24 42.00 12.86 41.69
C GLY A 24 43.50 12.97 41.95
N ALA A 25 44.28 13.45 40.98
CA ALA A 25 45.72 13.72 41.15
C ALA A 25 45.97 14.74 42.27
N THR A 26 45.16 15.79 42.34
CA THR A 26 45.25 16.79 43.41
C THR A 26 44.97 16.17 44.78
N GLN A 27 43.91 15.39 44.93
CA GLN A 27 43.61 14.74 46.22
C GLN A 27 44.68 13.71 46.59
N TRP A 28 45.20 12.98 45.61
CA TRP A 28 46.26 12.01 45.82
C TRP A 28 47.56 12.67 46.32
N VAL A 29 47.96 13.79 45.74
CA VAL A 29 49.11 14.57 46.23
C VAL A 29 48.85 15.11 47.63
N ALA A 30 47.65 15.66 47.90
CA ALA A 30 47.30 16.16 49.23
C ALA A 30 47.33 15.05 50.30
N HIS A 31 46.83 13.87 49.96
CA HIS A 31 46.86 12.69 50.81
C HIS A 31 48.29 12.23 51.11
N THR A 32 49.16 12.22 50.09
CA THR A 32 50.56 11.80 50.23
C THR A 32 51.34 12.73 51.17
N PHE A 33 51.01 14.02 51.17
CA PHE A 33 51.56 15.02 52.10
C PHE A 33 50.82 15.11 53.44
N GLY A 34 49.90 14.18 53.73
CA GLY A 34 49.17 14.12 55.01
C GLY A 34 48.29 15.34 55.29
N TYR A 35 47.79 16.02 54.26
CA TYR A 35 46.94 17.22 54.39
C TYR A 35 47.57 18.35 55.23
N GLN A 36 48.89 18.50 55.18
CA GLN A 36 49.64 19.48 55.97
C GLN A 36 49.14 20.92 55.75
N PRO A 37 49.19 21.81 56.77
CA PRO A 37 48.73 23.19 56.67
C PRO A 37 49.41 24.00 55.55
N ALA A 38 50.64 23.65 55.18
CA ALA A 38 51.39 24.28 54.09
C ALA A 38 50.70 24.11 52.71
N LEU A 39 49.86 23.08 52.53
CA LEU A 39 49.05 22.92 51.32
C LEU A 39 47.91 23.93 51.22
N GLY A 40 47.77 24.84 52.18
CA GLY A 40 46.78 25.91 52.23
C GLY A 40 45.41 25.42 52.69
N ARG A 41 44.44 26.35 52.70
CA ARG A 41 43.08 26.06 53.13
C ARG A 41 42.38 25.10 52.14
N PRO A 42 41.73 24.02 52.62
CA PRO A 42 40.92 23.17 51.76
C PRO A 42 39.72 23.94 51.21
N TRP A 43 39.17 23.47 50.11
CA TRP A 43 37.97 24.06 49.52
C TRP A 43 36.74 23.77 50.39
N PHE A 44 36.64 22.54 50.87
CA PHE A 44 35.68 22.09 51.87
C PHE A 44 36.21 20.81 52.53
N ILE A 45 35.56 20.34 53.58
CA ILE A 45 35.89 19.09 54.26
C ILE A 45 34.75 18.12 54.01
N TRP A 46 35.07 16.92 53.51
CA TRP A 46 34.11 15.82 53.35
C TRP A 46 34.41 14.76 54.41
N GLY A 47 33.53 14.63 55.40
CA GLY A 47 33.78 13.76 56.55
C GLY A 47 35.01 14.27 57.31
N GLU A 48 36.10 13.51 57.28
CA GLU A 48 37.38 13.87 57.88
C GLU A 48 38.45 14.25 56.84
N VAL A 49 38.12 14.22 55.54
CA VAL A 49 39.09 14.43 54.46
C VAL A 49 39.00 15.86 53.92
N PRO A 50 40.08 16.66 53.99
CA PRO A 50 40.14 17.97 53.34
C PRO A 50 40.15 17.83 51.81
N VAL A 51 39.18 18.44 51.14
CA VAL A 51 39.04 18.41 49.68
C VAL A 51 39.59 19.69 49.07
N TYR A 52 40.63 19.56 48.24
CA TYR A 52 41.24 20.70 47.52
C TYR A 52 40.65 20.94 46.13
N ARG A 53 40.86 22.14 45.57
CA ARG A 53 40.41 22.48 44.21
C ARG A 53 41.29 21.78 43.15
N PRO A 54 40.75 21.31 42.01
CA PRO A 54 41.50 20.53 41.01
C PRO A 54 42.80 21.18 40.48
N TRP A 55 42.90 22.51 40.45
CA TRP A 55 44.09 23.21 39.97
C TRP A 55 45.16 23.44 41.05
N ARG A 56 44.91 23.06 42.32
CA ARG A 56 45.89 23.21 43.41
C ARG A 56 47.16 22.42 43.14
N LEU A 57 47.05 21.31 42.41
CA LEU A 57 48.19 20.51 41.97
C LEU A 57 49.28 21.37 41.32
N PHE A 58 48.94 22.28 40.40
CA PHE A 58 49.93 23.11 39.70
C PHE A 58 50.62 24.13 40.62
N GLN A 59 49.87 24.69 41.57
CA GLN A 59 50.42 25.65 42.54
C GLN A 59 51.40 24.95 43.49
N TRP A 60 51.06 23.75 43.93
CA TRP A 60 51.96 22.94 44.76
C TRP A 60 53.15 22.43 43.97
N TRP A 61 52.96 22.06 42.72
CA TRP A 61 54.04 21.65 41.83
C TRP A 61 55.05 22.79 41.69
N TYR A 62 54.61 24.01 41.40
CA TYR A 62 55.50 25.17 41.31
C TYR A 62 56.22 25.48 42.64
N ALA A 63 55.53 25.36 43.77
CA ALA A 63 56.08 25.75 45.07
C ALA A 63 56.97 24.68 45.73
N TYR A 64 56.70 23.40 45.49
CA TYR A 64 57.23 22.30 46.31
C TYR A 64 57.91 21.17 45.52
N GLU A 65 57.95 21.23 44.19
CA GLU A 65 58.52 20.14 43.38
C GLU A 65 59.99 19.86 43.69
N ALA A 66 60.80 20.89 43.92
CA ALA A 66 62.20 20.74 44.31
C ALA A 66 62.41 19.89 45.58
N TYR A 67 61.39 19.79 46.45
CA TYR A 67 61.47 19.05 47.72
C TYR A 67 60.92 17.63 47.63
N ALA A 68 60.04 17.35 46.67
CA ALA A 68 59.33 16.06 46.57
C ALA A 68 59.07 15.68 45.10
N PRO A 69 60.13 15.54 44.28
CA PRO A 69 59.99 15.38 42.83
C PRO A 69 59.21 14.12 42.45
N ASP A 70 59.40 13.01 43.15
CA ASP A 70 58.70 11.74 42.87
C ASP A 70 57.18 11.82 43.09
N VAL A 71 56.75 12.61 44.09
CA VAL A 71 55.32 12.79 44.41
C VAL A 71 54.66 13.60 43.30
N PHE A 72 55.29 14.69 42.85
CA PHE A 72 54.76 15.50 41.76
C PHE A 72 54.86 14.81 40.40
N ALA A 73 55.87 13.99 40.15
CA ALA A 73 55.96 13.15 38.96
C ALA A 73 54.78 12.15 38.87
N ARG A 74 54.47 11.46 39.97
CA ARG A 74 53.32 10.53 40.04
C ARG A 74 51.98 11.26 39.96
N GLY A 75 51.82 12.37 40.68
CA GLY A 75 50.62 13.22 40.59
C GLY A 75 50.40 13.75 39.17
N GLY A 76 51.47 14.17 38.51
CA GLY A 76 51.47 14.57 37.10
C GLY A 76 51.09 13.44 36.16
N ALA A 77 51.61 12.23 36.36
CA ALA A 77 51.22 11.06 35.57
C ALA A 77 49.73 10.71 35.73
N ILE A 78 49.18 10.80 36.95
CA ILE A 78 47.74 10.62 37.20
C ILE A 78 46.93 11.70 36.47
N ALA A 79 47.34 12.96 36.55
CA ALA A 79 46.65 14.05 35.85
C ALA A 79 46.71 13.87 34.31
N ALA A 80 47.88 13.48 33.78
CA ALA A 80 48.10 13.24 32.35
C ALA A 80 47.30 12.04 31.81
N SER A 81 47.03 11.03 32.65
CA SER A 81 46.21 9.88 32.27
C SER A 81 44.79 10.27 31.82
N GLY A 82 44.26 11.40 32.31
CA GLY A 82 42.99 11.97 31.87
C GLY A 82 42.95 12.35 30.40
N GLY A 83 44.07 12.85 29.86
CA GLY A 83 44.19 13.16 28.44
C GLY A 83 44.09 11.90 27.58
N LEU A 84 44.80 10.84 27.97
CA LEU A 84 44.76 9.54 27.28
C LEU A 84 43.37 8.90 27.35
N LEU A 85 42.75 8.88 28.54
CA LEU A 85 41.39 8.36 28.73
C LEU A 85 40.35 9.19 27.97
N GLY A 86 40.53 10.51 27.90
CA GLY A 86 39.69 11.40 27.11
C GLY A 86 39.77 11.12 25.62
N ILE A 87 40.99 10.91 25.08
CA ILE A 87 41.20 10.51 23.68
C ILE A 87 40.51 9.16 23.41
N LEU A 88 40.70 8.17 24.28
CA LEU A 88 40.07 6.86 24.14
C LEU A 88 38.54 6.95 24.12
N ALA A 89 37.95 7.69 25.06
CA ALA A 89 36.52 7.93 25.12
C ALA A 89 36.00 8.62 23.85
N ALA A 90 36.77 9.57 23.31
CA ALA A 90 36.43 10.25 22.07
C ALA A 90 36.45 9.32 20.85
N VAL A 91 37.46 8.45 20.74
CA VAL A 91 37.57 7.46 19.66
C VAL A 91 36.43 6.45 19.73
N VAL A 92 36.16 5.88 20.92
CA VAL A 92 35.06 4.93 21.13
C VAL A 92 33.71 5.58 20.80
N GLY A 93 33.46 6.79 21.30
CA GLY A 93 32.24 7.55 20.98
C GLY A 93 32.09 7.82 19.48
N SER A 94 33.19 8.13 18.78
CA SER A 94 33.17 8.36 17.33
C SER A 94 32.88 7.09 16.52
N VAL A 95 33.49 5.95 16.89
CA VAL A 95 33.20 4.65 16.26
C VAL A 95 31.75 4.23 16.51
N TRP A 96 31.25 4.43 17.73
CA TRP A 96 29.86 4.13 18.03
C TRP A 96 28.92 5.00 17.19
N ARG A 97 29.18 6.30 17.04
CA ARG A 97 28.40 7.21 16.19
C ARG A 97 28.36 6.80 14.72
N SER A 98 29.50 6.41 14.16
CA SER A 98 29.59 5.94 12.76
C SER A 98 28.63 4.77 12.48
N ARG A 99 28.32 3.95 13.49
CA ARG A 99 27.34 2.86 13.36
C ARG A 99 25.89 3.35 13.36
N TRP A 100 25.60 4.51 13.95
CA TRP A 100 24.26 5.10 14.00
C TRP A 100 23.95 5.97 12.78
N GLU A 101 24.93 6.70 12.23
CA GLU A 101 24.76 7.53 11.02
C GLU A 101 24.40 6.72 9.77
N LYS A 102 24.69 5.42 9.75
CA LYS A 102 24.19 4.49 8.71
C LYS A 102 22.66 4.34 8.69
N ARG A 103 21.91 5.03 9.56
CA ARG A 103 20.44 5.04 9.63
C ARG A 103 19.81 6.40 9.32
N VAL A 104 20.50 7.30 8.63
CA VAL A 104 19.88 8.57 8.19
C VAL A 104 19.01 8.31 6.95
N THR A 105 17.69 8.34 7.13
CA THR A 105 16.67 7.99 6.12
C THR A 105 16.04 9.22 5.46
N THR A 106 16.78 10.32 5.31
CA THR A 106 16.23 11.61 4.87
C THR A 106 15.50 11.54 3.53
N TYR A 107 15.92 10.65 2.61
CA TYR A 107 15.30 10.44 1.30
C TYR A 107 14.57 9.09 1.18
N GLY A 108 14.27 8.46 2.31
CA GLY A 108 13.65 7.14 2.37
C GLY A 108 14.52 6.11 3.09
N SER A 109 13.86 5.07 3.58
CA SER A 109 14.47 3.94 4.29
C SER A 109 14.52 2.66 3.44
N ALA A 110 14.22 2.78 2.14
CA ALA A 110 14.20 1.67 1.21
C ALA A 110 15.60 1.03 1.13
N ARG A 111 15.63 -0.28 1.30
CA ARG A 111 16.83 -1.10 1.19
C ARG A 111 16.44 -2.48 0.66
N TRP A 112 17.41 -3.22 0.16
CA TRP A 112 17.22 -4.62 -0.15
C TRP A 112 16.77 -5.39 1.08
N ALA A 113 15.79 -6.26 0.89
CA ALA A 113 15.26 -7.11 1.94
C ALA A 113 16.31 -8.14 2.38
N GLU A 114 16.39 -8.33 3.69
CA GLU A 114 17.15 -9.40 4.32
C GLU A 114 16.19 -10.53 4.73
N LYS A 115 16.74 -11.69 5.11
CA LYS A 115 15.93 -12.86 5.52
C LYS A 115 14.85 -12.50 6.56
N ARG A 116 15.20 -11.66 7.55
CA ARG A 116 14.27 -11.21 8.60
C ARG A 116 13.07 -10.44 8.05
N ASP A 117 13.25 -9.67 6.99
CA ASP A 117 12.16 -8.90 6.36
C ASP A 117 11.25 -9.84 5.59
N LEU A 118 11.81 -10.82 4.87
CA LEU A 118 11.06 -11.85 4.14
C LEU A 118 10.23 -12.72 5.08
N VAL A 119 10.80 -13.13 6.22
CA VAL A 119 10.08 -13.89 7.26
C VAL A 119 8.98 -13.03 7.89
N ARG A 120 9.27 -11.77 8.21
CA ARG A 120 8.28 -10.85 8.78
C ARG A 120 7.12 -10.60 7.82
N ALA A 121 7.41 -10.46 6.53
CA ALA A 121 6.42 -10.31 5.47
C ALA A 121 5.79 -11.66 5.05
N LYS A 122 6.13 -12.77 5.71
CA LYS A 122 5.63 -14.12 5.45
C LYS A 122 5.81 -14.60 4.01
N LEU A 123 6.86 -14.12 3.33
CA LEU A 123 7.07 -14.39 1.90
C LEU A 123 7.72 -15.76 1.62
N LEU A 124 8.27 -16.42 2.65
CA LEU A 124 8.95 -17.71 2.52
C LEU A 124 7.99 -18.90 2.73
N GLY A 125 6.68 -18.65 2.76
CA GLY A 125 5.64 -19.67 2.88
C GLY A 125 5.44 -20.46 1.58
N GLY A 126 4.67 -21.53 1.68
CA GLY A 126 4.28 -22.38 0.54
C GLY A 126 3.06 -21.87 -0.21
N ASP A 127 2.27 -20.99 0.38
CA ASP A 127 0.97 -20.58 -0.17
C ASP A 127 1.05 -19.20 -0.83
N GLY A 128 0.07 -18.92 -1.68
CA GLY A 128 -0.06 -17.60 -2.30
C GLY A 128 0.45 -17.49 -3.74
N VAL A 129 0.40 -16.26 -4.23
CA VAL A 129 0.87 -15.91 -5.58
C VAL A 129 2.38 -15.84 -5.62
N PHE A 130 3.01 -16.30 -6.70
CA PHE A 130 4.46 -16.22 -6.86
C PHE A 130 4.92 -14.79 -7.11
N LEU A 131 5.94 -14.36 -6.36
CA LEU A 131 6.61 -13.08 -6.55
C LEU A 131 8.00 -13.21 -7.17
N GLY A 132 8.69 -14.32 -6.90
CA GLY A 132 10.05 -14.53 -7.37
C GLY A 132 10.82 -15.57 -6.56
N ARG A 133 12.14 -15.41 -6.49
CA ARG A 133 13.04 -16.35 -5.80
C ARG A 133 14.15 -15.62 -5.06
N TRP A 134 14.43 -16.01 -3.82
CA TRP A 134 15.53 -15.53 -3.01
C TRP A 134 16.37 -16.70 -2.50
N LYS A 135 17.65 -16.76 -2.88
CA LYS A 135 18.61 -17.83 -2.50
C LYS A 135 18.04 -19.26 -2.64
N GLY A 136 17.40 -19.53 -3.78
CA GLY A 136 16.81 -20.84 -4.07
C GLY A 136 15.41 -21.07 -3.48
N GLN A 137 14.93 -20.21 -2.57
CA GLN A 137 13.59 -20.29 -1.99
C GLN A 137 12.62 -19.43 -2.79
N TYR A 138 11.43 -19.97 -3.08
CA TYR A 138 10.37 -19.19 -3.71
C TYR A 138 9.84 -18.13 -2.74
N LEU A 139 9.54 -16.96 -3.30
CA LEU A 139 8.82 -15.90 -2.61
C LEU A 139 7.37 -15.97 -3.04
N ARG A 140 6.46 -16.15 -2.09
CA ARG A 140 5.01 -16.19 -2.35
C ARG A 140 4.25 -15.26 -1.41
N HIS A 141 3.14 -14.72 -1.87
CA HIS A 141 2.31 -13.80 -1.10
C HIS A 141 0.87 -14.31 -1.01
N ASP A 142 0.43 -14.56 0.22
CA ASP A 142 -0.90 -15.05 0.57
C ASP A 142 -1.65 -14.05 1.46
N GLY A 143 -1.31 -12.77 1.34
CA GLY A 143 -1.93 -11.69 2.09
C GLY A 143 -3.18 -11.14 1.39
N PRO A 144 -3.97 -10.31 2.10
CA PRO A 144 -5.10 -9.60 1.49
C PRO A 144 -4.67 -8.49 0.52
N GLU A 145 -3.38 -8.16 0.47
CA GLU A 145 -2.85 -7.10 -0.37
C GLU A 145 -2.84 -7.48 -1.86
N HIS A 146 -2.97 -6.47 -2.72
CA HIS A 146 -2.88 -6.67 -4.17
C HIS A 146 -1.42 -6.70 -4.65
N VAL A 147 -1.15 -7.53 -5.66
CA VAL A 147 0.17 -7.66 -6.27
C VAL A 147 0.18 -7.04 -7.66
N LEU A 148 1.08 -6.08 -7.86
CA LEU A 148 1.34 -5.47 -9.17
C LEU A 148 2.67 -5.99 -9.73
N ALA A 149 2.61 -6.63 -10.90
CA ALA A 149 3.80 -7.09 -11.61
C ALA A 149 4.11 -6.17 -12.80
N PHE A 150 5.17 -5.38 -12.71
CA PHE A 150 5.67 -4.57 -13.81
C PHE A 150 6.76 -5.32 -14.57
N ALA A 151 6.44 -5.78 -15.79
CA ALA A 151 7.31 -6.68 -16.55
C ALA A 151 7.21 -6.41 -18.07
N PRO A 152 8.32 -6.04 -18.75
CA PRO A 152 8.35 -5.87 -20.20
C PRO A 152 7.97 -7.14 -20.98
N THR A 153 7.71 -7.02 -22.28
CA THR A 153 7.52 -8.19 -23.14
C THR A 153 8.76 -9.09 -23.12
N ARG A 154 8.55 -10.42 -23.21
CA ARG A 154 9.61 -11.44 -23.17
C ARG A 154 10.48 -11.49 -21.89
N SER A 155 10.06 -10.84 -20.81
CA SER A 155 10.73 -10.89 -19.50
C SER A 155 10.42 -12.14 -18.66
N GLY A 156 9.55 -13.03 -19.16
CA GLY A 156 9.17 -14.26 -18.47
C GLY A 156 8.01 -14.12 -17.48
N LYS A 157 7.21 -13.04 -17.52
CA LYS A 157 6.03 -12.86 -16.63
C LYS A 157 5.06 -14.06 -16.63
N GLY A 158 4.85 -14.69 -17.79
CA GLY A 158 3.99 -15.86 -17.91
C GLY A 158 4.56 -17.07 -17.17
N VAL A 159 5.77 -17.47 -17.54
CA VAL A 159 6.44 -18.68 -17.00
C VAL A 159 6.96 -18.53 -15.57
N GLY A 160 7.29 -17.32 -15.13
CA GLY A 160 7.90 -17.06 -13.83
C GLY A 160 6.92 -16.63 -12.73
N LEU A 161 5.74 -16.14 -13.10
CA LEU A 161 4.76 -15.60 -12.16
C LEU A 161 3.36 -16.16 -12.39
N VAL A 162 2.79 -16.00 -13.59
CA VAL A 162 1.37 -16.34 -13.86
C VAL A 162 1.13 -17.86 -13.82
N VAL A 163 1.82 -18.63 -14.67
CA VAL A 163 1.64 -20.08 -14.77
C VAL A 163 1.96 -20.79 -13.44
N PRO A 164 3.11 -20.52 -12.76
CA PRO A 164 3.36 -21.10 -11.45
C PRO A 164 2.27 -20.79 -10.43
N THR A 165 1.77 -19.55 -10.41
CA THR A 165 0.66 -19.16 -9.53
C THR A 165 -0.59 -19.96 -9.84
N LEU A 166 -1.01 -20.08 -11.10
CA LEU A 166 -2.22 -20.82 -11.47
C LEU A 166 -2.11 -22.33 -11.19
N LEU A 167 -0.90 -22.88 -11.16
CA LEU A 167 -0.64 -24.28 -10.82
C LEU A 167 -0.52 -24.54 -9.31
N SER A 168 -0.14 -23.55 -8.50
CA SER A 168 -0.06 -23.71 -7.03
C SER A 168 -1.24 -23.15 -6.26
N TRP A 169 -1.93 -22.14 -6.82
CA TRP A 169 -3.05 -21.47 -6.17
C TRP A 169 -4.28 -22.37 -6.21
N THR A 170 -4.68 -22.87 -5.05
CA THR A 170 -5.78 -23.82 -4.89
C THR A 170 -7.16 -23.14 -4.81
N GLY A 171 -7.19 -21.81 -4.64
CA GLY A 171 -8.43 -21.04 -4.64
C GLY A 171 -9.03 -20.82 -6.04
N SER A 172 -10.23 -20.26 -6.05
CA SER A 172 -10.88 -19.76 -7.27
C SER A 172 -10.02 -18.69 -7.94
N ALA A 173 -10.03 -18.68 -9.28
CA ALA A 173 -9.31 -17.71 -10.07
C ALA A 173 -10.16 -17.29 -11.28
N VAL A 174 -10.23 -15.99 -11.51
CA VAL A 174 -10.75 -15.41 -12.76
C VAL A 174 -9.55 -14.82 -13.48
N VAL A 175 -9.31 -15.29 -14.71
CA VAL A 175 -8.10 -14.96 -15.47
C VAL A 175 -8.50 -14.30 -16.78
N HIS A 176 -8.05 -13.07 -16.98
CA HIS A 176 -8.17 -12.42 -18.29
C HIS A 176 -7.01 -12.87 -19.19
N ASP A 177 -7.30 -13.84 -20.06
CA ASP A 177 -6.30 -14.52 -20.88
C ASP A 177 -6.49 -14.25 -22.38
N ILE A 178 -6.09 -13.05 -22.81
CA ILE A 178 -6.23 -12.59 -24.21
C ILE A 178 -5.61 -13.57 -25.23
N LYS A 179 -4.59 -14.34 -24.82
CA LYS A 179 -3.87 -15.25 -25.72
C LYS A 179 -4.29 -16.72 -25.61
N GLY A 180 -5.03 -17.10 -24.57
CA GLY A 180 -5.37 -18.50 -24.28
C GLY A 180 -4.23 -19.37 -23.73
N GLU A 181 -3.00 -18.85 -23.63
CA GLU A 181 -1.82 -19.61 -23.18
C GLU A 181 -1.97 -20.11 -21.73
N ASN A 182 -2.62 -19.35 -20.85
CA ASN A 182 -2.81 -19.76 -19.47
C ASN A 182 -3.84 -20.89 -19.38
N TRP A 183 -4.91 -20.81 -20.17
CA TRP A 183 -5.90 -21.88 -20.25
C TRP A 183 -5.26 -23.18 -20.73
N ASP A 184 -4.55 -23.14 -21.86
CA ASP A 184 -3.97 -24.34 -22.48
C ASP A 184 -2.95 -25.02 -21.56
N LEU A 185 -2.16 -24.24 -20.81
CA LEU A 185 -1.13 -24.78 -19.92
C LEU A 185 -1.66 -25.24 -18.56
N THR A 186 -2.73 -24.63 -18.03
CA THR A 186 -3.09 -24.80 -16.61
C THR A 186 -4.47 -25.38 -16.36
N SER A 187 -5.41 -25.28 -17.31
CA SER A 187 -6.81 -25.70 -17.09
C SER A 187 -6.94 -27.18 -16.74
N GLY A 188 -6.15 -28.06 -17.38
CA GLY A 188 -6.17 -29.51 -17.10
C GLY A 188 -5.71 -29.88 -15.69
N TRP A 189 -4.78 -29.13 -15.10
CA TRP A 189 -4.39 -29.31 -13.69
C TRP A 189 -5.45 -28.72 -12.77
N ARG A 190 -5.92 -27.50 -13.09
CA ARG A 190 -6.91 -26.80 -12.27
C ARG A 190 -8.27 -27.50 -12.24
N SER A 191 -8.62 -28.25 -13.29
CA SER A 191 -9.86 -29.06 -13.32
C SER A 191 -9.88 -30.16 -12.27
N GLY A 192 -8.71 -30.54 -11.72
CA GLY A 192 -8.61 -31.45 -10.57
C GLY A 192 -9.11 -30.83 -9.25
N PHE A 193 -9.17 -29.50 -9.14
CA PHE A 193 -9.68 -28.82 -7.94
C PHE A 193 -11.15 -28.40 -8.06
N GLY A 194 -11.65 -28.18 -9.27
CA GLY A 194 -13.00 -27.70 -9.51
C GLY A 194 -13.31 -27.45 -10.98
N THR A 195 -14.47 -26.85 -11.25
CA THR A 195 -14.90 -26.58 -12.63
C THR A 195 -14.05 -25.46 -13.24
N CYS A 196 -13.43 -25.73 -14.39
CA CYS A 196 -12.77 -24.72 -15.20
C CYS A 196 -13.64 -24.39 -16.41
N LEU A 197 -13.93 -23.11 -16.62
CA LEU A 197 -14.68 -22.60 -17.78
C LEU A 197 -13.82 -21.59 -18.53
N ARG A 198 -13.82 -21.70 -19.87
CA ARG A 198 -13.23 -20.70 -20.77
C ARG A 198 -14.34 -19.97 -21.48
N PHE A 199 -14.67 -18.78 -21.02
CA PHE A 199 -15.57 -17.89 -21.74
C PHE A 199 -14.82 -17.19 -22.86
N ASP A 200 -15.20 -17.47 -24.11
CA ASP A 200 -14.65 -16.85 -25.31
C ASP A 200 -15.80 -16.46 -26.23
N PRO A 201 -16.18 -15.17 -26.30
CA PRO A 201 -17.32 -14.74 -27.10
C PRO A 201 -17.12 -14.96 -28.60
N THR A 202 -15.90 -15.23 -29.06
CA THR A 202 -15.59 -15.49 -30.48
C THR A 202 -15.67 -16.98 -30.84
N ASP A 203 -15.62 -17.90 -29.88
CA ASP A 203 -15.78 -19.34 -30.10
C ASP A 203 -17.23 -19.76 -29.80
N ALA A 204 -17.97 -20.15 -30.84
CA ALA A 204 -19.36 -20.59 -30.72
C ALA A 204 -19.55 -21.84 -29.82
N ARG A 205 -18.48 -22.57 -29.53
CA ARG A 205 -18.47 -23.74 -28.62
C ARG A 205 -18.20 -23.34 -27.17
N SER A 206 -17.83 -22.10 -26.89
CA SER A 206 -17.59 -21.64 -25.52
C SER A 206 -18.91 -21.60 -24.73
N PRO A 207 -18.86 -21.69 -23.39
CA PRO A 207 -20.02 -21.48 -22.55
C PRO A 207 -20.65 -20.11 -22.83
N ARG A 208 -21.98 -20.06 -22.84
CA ARG A 208 -22.71 -18.80 -23.03
C ARG A 208 -22.94 -18.13 -21.68
N PHE A 209 -22.83 -16.81 -21.65
CA PHE A 209 -23.12 -16.01 -20.47
C PHE A 209 -24.11 -14.91 -20.84
N ASN A 210 -25.17 -14.76 -20.03
CA ASN A 210 -26.13 -13.67 -20.17
C ASN A 210 -26.22 -12.92 -18.84
N PRO A 211 -25.62 -11.73 -18.72
CA PRO A 211 -25.60 -10.99 -17.46
C PRO A 211 -27.01 -10.58 -17.00
N LEU A 212 -27.98 -10.50 -17.91
CA LEU A 212 -29.37 -10.19 -17.54
C LEU A 212 -30.00 -11.28 -16.67
N MET A 213 -29.51 -12.51 -16.73
CA MET A 213 -30.02 -13.61 -15.89
C MET A 213 -29.57 -13.50 -14.43
N GLU A 214 -28.54 -12.70 -14.13
CA GLU A 214 -28.06 -12.45 -12.77
C GLU A 214 -28.88 -11.34 -12.05
N VAL A 215 -29.81 -10.68 -12.76
CA VAL A 215 -30.65 -9.62 -12.19
C VAL A 215 -31.68 -10.22 -11.24
N ARG A 216 -31.62 -9.82 -9.97
CA ARG A 216 -32.57 -10.27 -8.95
C ARG A 216 -33.84 -9.42 -9.00
N LYS A 217 -34.91 -9.97 -9.57
CA LYS A 217 -36.23 -9.31 -9.64
C LYS A 217 -36.78 -8.95 -8.26
N GLY A 218 -37.45 -7.80 -8.16
CA GLY A 218 -37.96 -7.23 -6.91
C GLY A 218 -37.07 -6.13 -6.36
N ALA A 219 -36.89 -6.05 -5.04
CA ALA A 219 -36.31 -4.88 -4.38
C ALA A 219 -34.90 -4.47 -4.86
N GLY A 220 -34.10 -5.41 -5.38
CA GLY A 220 -32.73 -5.17 -5.83
C GLY A 220 -32.58 -4.93 -7.34
N GLU A 221 -33.65 -5.09 -8.13
CA GLU A 221 -33.53 -5.25 -9.59
C GLU A 221 -33.00 -4.00 -10.28
N VAL A 222 -33.45 -2.82 -9.85
CA VAL A 222 -33.02 -1.55 -10.44
C VAL A 222 -31.52 -1.35 -10.24
N ARG A 223 -31.00 -1.67 -9.06
CA ARG A 223 -29.56 -1.58 -8.76
C ARG A 223 -28.75 -2.56 -9.60
N ASP A 224 -29.23 -3.81 -9.72
CA ASP A 224 -28.53 -4.83 -10.49
C ASP A 224 -28.49 -4.46 -11.99
N VAL A 225 -29.59 -3.93 -12.54
CA VAL A 225 -29.65 -3.43 -13.91
C VAL A 225 -28.79 -2.19 -14.11
N GLN A 226 -28.75 -1.26 -13.15
CA GLN A 226 -27.85 -0.10 -13.20
C GLN A 226 -26.38 -0.51 -13.27
N ASN A 227 -25.96 -1.50 -12.47
CA ASN A 227 -24.59 -2.01 -12.54
C ASN A 227 -24.24 -2.56 -13.93
N ILE A 228 -25.17 -3.28 -14.58
CA ILE A 228 -24.98 -3.75 -15.96
C ILE A 228 -24.90 -2.57 -16.93
N ALA A 229 -25.81 -1.59 -16.80
CA ALA A 229 -25.83 -0.42 -17.66
C ALA A 229 -24.56 0.45 -17.50
N ASP A 230 -24.02 0.57 -16.29
CA ASP A 230 -22.76 1.28 -16.03
C ASP A 230 -21.57 0.61 -16.73
N ILE A 231 -21.46 -0.72 -16.69
CA ILE A 231 -20.42 -1.47 -17.40
C ILE A 231 -20.49 -1.23 -18.92
N LEU A 232 -21.70 -1.17 -19.47
CA LEU A 232 -21.93 -1.03 -20.92
C LEU A 232 -21.78 0.42 -21.41
N VAL A 233 -22.20 1.40 -20.61
CA VAL A 233 -22.18 2.81 -21.00
C VAL A 233 -20.87 3.49 -20.64
N ASP A 234 -20.17 3.06 -19.60
CA ASP A 234 -18.96 3.71 -19.07
C ASP A 234 -17.92 2.66 -18.64
N PRO A 235 -17.34 1.91 -19.59
CA PRO A 235 -16.40 0.84 -19.28
C PRO A 235 -15.10 1.36 -18.63
N GLU A 236 -14.78 2.65 -18.82
CA GLU A 236 -13.59 3.28 -18.22
C GLU A 236 -13.83 3.79 -16.78
N GLY A 237 -15.07 3.76 -16.29
CA GLY A 237 -15.42 4.19 -14.93
C GLY A 237 -15.20 5.69 -14.69
N SER A 238 -15.24 6.49 -15.76
CA SER A 238 -14.98 7.94 -15.71
C SER A 238 -16.25 8.72 -15.35
N LEU A 239 -16.81 8.41 -14.17
CA LEU A 239 -18.09 8.95 -13.67
C LEU A 239 -18.19 10.49 -13.73
N GLU A 240 -17.04 11.19 -13.62
CA GLU A 240 -16.96 12.66 -13.65
C GLU A 240 -17.10 13.28 -15.05
N ARG A 241 -17.00 12.49 -16.14
CA ARG A 241 -17.03 13.00 -17.53
C ARG A 241 -18.20 12.52 -18.38
N ARG A 242 -19.28 12.00 -17.78
CA ARG A 242 -20.44 11.56 -18.56
C ARG A 242 -21.11 12.74 -19.25
N ASN A 243 -21.08 12.74 -20.57
CA ASN A 243 -21.81 13.71 -21.37
C ASN A 243 -23.32 13.53 -21.18
N HIS A 244 -24.12 14.59 -21.40
CA HIS A 244 -25.58 14.55 -21.23
C HIS A 244 -26.23 13.37 -21.95
N TRP A 245 -25.70 13.03 -23.13
CA TRP A 245 -26.17 11.91 -23.93
C TRP A 245 -25.94 10.54 -23.31
N GLU A 246 -24.83 10.37 -22.58
CA GLU A 246 -24.51 9.11 -21.91
C GLU A 246 -25.38 8.90 -20.67
N LYS A 247 -25.71 9.99 -19.95
CA LYS A 247 -26.67 9.94 -18.83
C LYS A 247 -28.05 9.53 -19.32
N THR A 248 -28.50 10.13 -20.43
CA THR A 248 -29.81 9.82 -21.02
C THR A 248 -29.84 8.41 -21.63
N GLY A 249 -28.77 7.98 -22.30
CA GLY A 249 -28.61 6.63 -22.83
C GLY A 249 -28.55 5.56 -21.73
N HIS A 250 -27.87 5.86 -20.62
CA HIS A 250 -27.88 5.01 -19.42
C HIS A 250 -29.29 4.84 -18.86
N ALA A 251 -30.03 5.93 -18.65
CA ALA A 251 -31.41 5.87 -18.13
C ALA A 251 -32.34 5.06 -19.06
N LEU A 252 -32.22 5.26 -20.38
CA LEU A 252 -32.92 4.46 -21.38
C LEU A 252 -32.57 2.97 -21.27
N LEU A 253 -31.28 2.63 -21.23
CA LEU A 253 -30.82 1.26 -21.18
C LEU A 253 -31.34 0.53 -19.93
N VAL A 254 -31.34 1.20 -18.77
CA VAL A 254 -31.95 0.66 -17.54
C VAL A 254 -33.43 0.35 -17.75
N GLY A 255 -34.19 1.29 -18.32
CA GLY A 255 -35.61 1.09 -18.61
C GLY A 255 -35.87 -0.04 -19.61
N VAL A 256 -35.04 -0.16 -20.64
CA VAL A 256 -35.18 -1.21 -21.68
C VAL A 256 -34.85 -2.58 -21.11
N ILE A 257 -33.76 -2.73 -20.35
CA ILE A 257 -33.40 -4.01 -19.73
C ILE A 257 -34.53 -4.49 -18.81
N LEU A 258 -35.07 -3.60 -17.95
CA LEU A 258 -36.20 -3.93 -17.09
C LEU A 258 -37.44 -4.31 -17.92
N HIS A 259 -37.74 -3.56 -18.99
CA HIS A 259 -38.84 -3.90 -19.88
C HIS A 259 -38.68 -5.32 -20.45
N VAL A 260 -37.53 -5.61 -21.05
CA VAL A 260 -37.22 -6.90 -21.68
C VAL A 260 -37.28 -8.05 -20.67
N LEU A 261 -36.71 -7.87 -19.47
CA LEU A 261 -36.75 -8.90 -18.42
C LEU A 261 -38.17 -9.28 -17.99
N TYR A 262 -39.12 -8.35 -18.03
CA TYR A 262 -40.50 -8.57 -17.60
C TYR A 262 -41.46 -8.93 -18.73
N ALA A 263 -41.24 -8.40 -19.92
CA ALA A 263 -42.25 -8.40 -20.98
C ALA A 263 -41.84 -9.18 -22.24
N ASP A 264 -40.55 -9.35 -22.49
CA ASP A 264 -40.06 -9.95 -23.72
C ASP A 264 -39.71 -11.44 -23.52
N GLU A 265 -39.80 -12.22 -24.59
CA GLU A 265 -39.39 -13.61 -24.60
C GLU A 265 -37.86 -13.73 -24.60
N ASP A 266 -37.19 -12.89 -25.40
CA ASP A 266 -35.74 -12.89 -25.54
C ASP A 266 -35.07 -11.95 -24.53
N LYS A 267 -34.80 -12.52 -23.35
CA LYS A 267 -34.25 -11.79 -22.19
C LYS A 267 -32.72 -11.66 -22.26
N THR A 268 -32.20 -11.20 -23.39
CA THR A 268 -30.76 -11.02 -23.63
C THR A 268 -30.43 -9.57 -23.94
N LEU A 269 -29.14 -9.21 -23.88
CA LEU A 269 -28.67 -7.90 -24.36
C LEU A 269 -28.94 -7.73 -25.86
N ALA A 270 -28.81 -8.80 -26.65
CA ALA A 270 -29.21 -8.81 -28.05
C ALA A 270 -30.73 -8.58 -28.22
N GLY A 271 -31.55 -9.12 -27.32
CA GLY A 271 -32.99 -8.84 -27.25
C GLY A 271 -33.29 -7.37 -26.95
N CYS A 272 -32.55 -6.74 -26.04
CA CYS A 272 -32.64 -5.30 -25.79
C CYS A 272 -32.30 -4.47 -27.03
N ALA A 273 -31.23 -4.84 -27.74
CA ALA A 273 -30.85 -4.18 -28.99
C ALA A 273 -31.93 -4.36 -30.07
N ARG A 274 -32.46 -5.58 -30.27
CA ARG A 274 -33.57 -5.86 -31.18
C ARG A 274 -34.84 -5.07 -30.82
N PHE A 275 -35.17 -5.00 -29.53
CA PHE A 275 -36.31 -4.23 -29.05
C PHE A 275 -36.18 -2.74 -29.42
N LEU A 276 -34.99 -2.16 -29.29
CA LEU A 276 -34.74 -0.75 -29.61
C LEU A 276 -34.65 -0.46 -31.11
N SER A 277 -34.20 -1.43 -31.90
CA SER A 277 -33.92 -1.30 -33.35
C SER A 277 -34.94 -1.99 -34.26
N ASP A 278 -36.09 -2.41 -33.72
CA ASP A 278 -37.15 -3.09 -34.47
C ASP A 278 -37.62 -2.23 -35.67
N PRO A 279 -37.40 -2.69 -36.93
CA PRO A 279 -37.72 -1.92 -38.12
C PRO A 279 -39.24 -1.78 -38.36
N SER A 280 -40.05 -2.61 -37.71
CA SER A 280 -41.51 -2.58 -37.85
C SER A 280 -42.17 -1.44 -37.06
N ARG A 281 -41.43 -0.75 -36.18
CA ARG A 281 -41.95 0.32 -35.34
C ARG A 281 -40.96 1.48 -35.21
N THR A 282 -41.50 2.68 -35.03
CA THR A 282 -40.68 3.86 -34.74
C THR A 282 -40.18 3.81 -33.29
N PHE A 283 -39.06 4.48 -33.01
CA PHE A 283 -38.54 4.58 -31.65
C PHE A 283 -39.56 5.15 -30.66
N GLU A 284 -40.36 6.13 -31.08
CA GLU A 284 -41.47 6.65 -30.28
C GLU A 284 -42.51 5.58 -29.93
N LYS A 285 -42.90 4.74 -30.91
CA LYS A 285 -43.81 3.61 -30.66
C LYS A 285 -43.19 2.60 -29.69
N THR A 286 -41.88 2.36 -29.75
CA THR A 286 -41.17 1.52 -28.78
C THR A 286 -41.28 2.06 -27.35
N LEU A 287 -41.07 3.37 -27.14
CA LEU A 287 -41.26 4.00 -25.83
C LEU A 287 -42.73 3.94 -25.36
N GLN A 288 -43.68 4.06 -26.27
CA GLN A 288 -45.11 3.89 -25.97
C GLN A 288 -45.46 2.45 -25.57
N VAL A 289 -44.82 1.45 -26.19
CA VAL A 289 -44.94 0.04 -25.76
C VAL A 289 -44.43 -0.10 -24.33
N MET A 290 -43.28 0.51 -23.99
CA MET A 290 -42.77 0.51 -22.62
C MET A 290 -43.77 1.09 -21.61
N LEU A 291 -44.53 2.12 -21.97
CA LEU A 291 -45.54 2.74 -21.10
C LEU A 291 -46.86 1.97 -20.99
N LYS A 292 -47.20 1.13 -21.97
CA LYS A 292 -48.47 0.40 -21.99
C LYS A 292 -48.35 -1.00 -21.40
N THR A 293 -47.15 -1.58 -21.43
CA THR A 293 -46.89 -2.90 -20.88
C THR A 293 -46.93 -2.89 -19.36
N LYS A 294 -47.66 -3.84 -18.77
CA LYS A 294 -47.72 -4.02 -17.31
C LYS A 294 -46.67 -5.06 -16.89
N HIS A 295 -45.67 -4.63 -16.13
CA HIS A 295 -44.49 -5.42 -15.79
C HIS A 295 -44.59 -6.09 -14.43
N VAL A 296 -45.00 -5.33 -13.42
CA VAL A 296 -44.95 -5.74 -12.02
C VAL A 296 -46.34 -6.06 -11.51
N ARG A 297 -46.40 -6.94 -10.50
CA ARG A 297 -47.64 -7.30 -9.80
C ARG A 297 -47.59 -6.72 -8.40
N GLU A 298 -48.57 -5.90 -8.06
CA GLU A 298 -48.73 -5.29 -6.75
C GLU A 298 -49.28 -6.30 -5.73
N GLY A 299 -49.21 -5.96 -4.44
CA GLY A 299 -49.67 -6.83 -3.35
C GLY A 299 -51.18 -7.16 -3.39
N ASP A 300 -51.99 -6.30 -4.02
CA ASP A 300 -53.42 -6.52 -4.27
C ASP A 300 -53.70 -7.37 -5.53
N GLY A 301 -52.64 -7.81 -6.22
CA GLY A 301 -52.71 -8.62 -7.43
C GLY A 301 -52.90 -7.82 -8.72
N THR A 302 -53.06 -6.49 -8.67
CA THR A 302 -53.08 -5.65 -9.87
C THR A 302 -51.73 -5.64 -10.56
N ARG A 303 -51.74 -5.44 -11.88
CA ARG A 303 -50.52 -5.29 -12.68
C ARG A 303 -50.36 -3.85 -13.11
N THR A 304 -49.17 -3.30 -12.84
CA THR A 304 -48.81 -1.90 -13.11
C THR A 304 -47.57 -1.85 -14.01
N VAL A 305 -47.34 -0.68 -14.62
CA VAL A 305 -46.12 -0.41 -15.38
C VAL A 305 -44.99 -0.24 -14.37
N HIS A 306 -43.83 -0.83 -14.62
CA HIS A 306 -42.68 -0.65 -13.73
C HIS A 306 -42.31 0.85 -13.67
N PRO A 307 -42.20 1.46 -12.47
CA PRO A 307 -41.99 2.92 -12.34
C PRO A 307 -40.77 3.45 -13.09
N VAL A 308 -39.63 2.75 -13.00
CA VAL A 308 -38.40 3.12 -13.72
C VAL A 308 -38.54 3.01 -15.24
N VAL A 309 -39.25 1.99 -15.74
CA VAL A 309 -39.54 1.84 -17.17
C VAL A 309 -40.40 3.00 -17.65
N ALA A 310 -41.44 3.35 -16.89
CA ALA A 310 -42.31 4.48 -17.21
C ALA A 310 -41.57 5.82 -17.17
N GLN A 311 -40.70 6.03 -16.19
CA GLN A 311 -39.88 7.23 -16.07
C GLN A 311 -38.93 7.38 -17.27
N ALA A 312 -38.15 6.34 -17.59
CA ALA A 312 -37.21 6.35 -18.71
C ALA A 312 -37.91 6.64 -20.04
N ALA A 313 -39.07 6.01 -20.27
CA ALA A 313 -39.85 6.23 -21.49
C ALA A 313 -40.44 7.66 -21.56
N ARG A 314 -41.01 8.19 -20.47
CA ARG A 314 -41.56 9.55 -20.42
C ARG A 314 -40.50 10.62 -20.60
N GLU A 315 -39.34 10.45 -19.97
CA GLU A 315 -38.25 11.41 -20.07
C GLU A 315 -37.82 11.61 -21.52
N LEU A 316 -37.67 10.53 -22.28
CA LEU A 316 -37.34 10.61 -23.70
C LEU A 316 -38.50 11.11 -24.56
N LEU A 317 -39.74 10.72 -24.29
CA LEU A 317 -40.91 11.22 -25.04
C LEU A 317 -41.11 12.72 -24.89
N ASN A 318 -40.68 13.30 -23.76
CA ASN A 318 -40.72 14.74 -23.52
C ASN A 318 -39.56 15.51 -24.19
N LYS A 319 -38.59 14.81 -24.79
CA LYS A 319 -37.45 15.42 -25.49
C LYS A 319 -37.73 15.61 -26.98
N SER A 320 -37.01 16.55 -27.59
CA SER A 320 -37.09 16.81 -29.03
C SER A 320 -36.72 15.57 -29.84
N GLU A 321 -37.21 15.47 -31.08
CA GLU A 321 -36.91 14.33 -31.98
C GLU A 321 -35.39 14.19 -32.25
N ASN A 322 -34.69 15.31 -32.39
CA ASN A 322 -33.24 15.33 -32.54
C ASN A 322 -32.51 14.76 -31.31
N GLU A 323 -32.99 15.10 -30.11
CA GLU A 323 -32.45 14.51 -28.87
C GLU A 323 -32.77 13.02 -28.76
N ARG A 324 -33.98 12.59 -29.10
CA ARG A 324 -34.33 11.17 -29.08
C ARG A 324 -33.44 10.35 -30.03
N SER A 325 -33.24 10.86 -31.24
CA SER A 325 -32.37 10.23 -32.26
C SER A 325 -30.90 10.22 -31.84
N GLY A 326 -30.41 11.30 -31.21
CA GLY A 326 -29.04 11.37 -30.69
C GLY A 326 -28.75 10.35 -29.59
N VAL A 327 -29.71 10.11 -28.69
CA VAL A 327 -29.57 9.07 -27.63
C VAL A 327 -29.58 7.67 -28.23
N LEU A 328 -30.48 7.40 -29.19
CA LEU A 328 -30.55 6.10 -29.87
C LEU A 328 -29.27 5.79 -30.64
N GLY A 329 -28.66 6.79 -31.29
CA GLY A 329 -27.43 6.64 -32.08
C GLY A 329 -26.20 6.21 -31.28
N LEU A 330 -26.18 6.44 -29.97
CA LEU A 330 -25.06 6.05 -29.09
C LEU A 330 -25.08 4.58 -28.68
N LEU A 331 -26.24 3.95 -28.76
CA LEU A 331 -26.40 2.58 -28.28
C LEU A 331 -25.73 1.56 -29.22
N PRO A 332 -25.89 1.62 -30.56
CA PRO A 332 -25.21 0.72 -31.50
C PRO A 332 -23.68 0.64 -31.37
N GLU A 333 -23.01 1.78 -31.17
CA GLU A 333 -21.55 1.78 -30.95
C GLU A 333 -21.19 1.01 -29.67
N LYS A 334 -21.98 1.16 -28.60
CA LYS A 334 -21.76 0.48 -27.32
C LYS A 334 -22.22 -0.99 -27.33
N TRP A 335 -23.16 -1.36 -28.21
CA TRP A 335 -23.57 -2.75 -28.43
C TRP A 335 -22.51 -3.59 -29.15
N SER A 336 -21.58 -2.98 -29.89
CA SER A 336 -20.50 -3.70 -30.60
C SER A 336 -19.50 -4.43 -29.67
N ILE A 337 -19.61 -4.17 -28.36
CA ILE A 337 -18.78 -4.77 -27.30
C ILE A 337 -19.39 -6.09 -26.78
N ILE A 338 -20.66 -6.39 -27.12
CA ILE A 338 -21.43 -7.56 -26.66
C ILE A 338 -21.52 -8.63 -27.74
#